data_AF-A0A2V6WBV5-F1
#
_entry.id   AF-A0A2V6WBV5-F1
#
_cell.length_a   1.000
_cell.length_b   1.000
_cell.length_c   1.000
_cell.angle_alpha   90.00
_cell.angle_beta   90.00
_cell.angle_gamma   90.00
#
_symmetry.space_group_name_H-M   'P 1'
#
loop_
_entity.id
_entity.type
_entity.pdbx_description
1 polymer ?
#
loop_
_entity_poly.entity_id
_entity_poly.type
_entity_poly.pdbx_seq_one_letter_code
_entity_poly.pdbx_strand_id
1 'polypeptide(L)'
;MKLIAPSLLSVLVLLTSSALADNTLAKFKGGIGVIPVSSGVGMAPTAAVVNRNIVRGVQPAGQPWVIRDLDATVKTDGSIGVKGRGLLLAGGDSIGFNAGASVFVTLLCALNTTPITFSAHSTPTTGVPLAPDGDFEIHDLLSPAPTACPSPVLLIRNAGNLAWFAAGIPDLK
;
A
#
# COMPACT_ATOMS: atom_id res chain seq x y z
N MET A 1 1.87 48.03 -65.86
CA MET A 1 1.40 47.96 -64.46
C MET A 1 1.50 46.49 -64.03
N LYS A 2 2.49 46.14 -63.21
CA LYS A 2 2.80 44.76 -62.80
C LYS A 2 2.27 44.55 -61.38
N LEU A 3 1.28 43.68 -61.20
CA LEU A 3 0.73 43.30 -59.90
C LEU A 3 1.59 42.20 -59.28
N ILE A 4 2.10 42.45 -58.07
CA ILE A 4 2.86 41.49 -57.26
C ILE A 4 1.92 40.99 -56.16
N ALA A 5 1.64 39.69 -56.13
CA ALA A 5 0.83 39.04 -55.10
C ALA A 5 1.69 38.70 -53.87
N PRO A 6 1.23 38.95 -52.63
CA PRO A 6 1.95 38.51 -51.45
C PRO A 6 1.55 37.06 -51.12
N SER A 7 2.55 36.18 -51.03
CA SER A 7 2.37 34.80 -50.58
C SER A 7 2.35 34.77 -49.05
N LEU A 8 1.20 34.41 -48.47
CA LEU A 8 1.07 34.19 -47.02
C LEU A 8 1.72 32.86 -46.65
N LEU A 9 2.80 32.91 -45.87
CA LEU A 9 3.46 31.75 -45.29
C LEU A 9 2.75 31.39 -43.97
N SER A 10 1.92 30.35 -43.97
CA SER A 10 1.27 29.83 -42.76
C SER A 10 2.25 29.01 -41.93
N VAL A 11 2.63 29.51 -40.75
CA VAL A 11 3.45 28.78 -39.76
C VAL A 11 2.55 27.82 -38.98
N LEU A 12 2.70 26.51 -39.22
CA LEU A 12 2.02 25.46 -38.45
C LEU A 12 2.82 25.17 -37.18
N VAL A 13 2.34 25.67 -36.03
CA VAL A 13 2.94 25.36 -34.72
C VAL A 13 2.45 23.98 -34.28
N LEU A 14 3.32 22.98 -34.38
CA LEU A 14 3.10 21.64 -33.81
C LEU A 14 3.24 21.75 -32.28
N LEU A 15 2.12 21.80 -31.57
CA LEU A 15 2.10 21.57 -30.13
C LEU A 15 2.43 20.10 -29.86
N THR A 16 3.69 19.80 -29.56
CA THR A 16 4.08 18.48 -29.06
C THR A 16 3.50 18.33 -27.66
N SER A 17 2.40 17.58 -27.53
CA SER A 17 1.90 17.14 -26.23
C SER A 17 2.96 16.25 -25.60
N SER A 18 3.74 16.78 -24.67
CA SER A 18 4.61 15.99 -23.81
C SER A 18 3.72 15.06 -22.99
N ALA A 19 3.59 13.80 -23.39
CA ALA A 19 3.01 12.78 -22.54
C ALA A 19 3.87 12.70 -21.27
N LEU A 20 3.37 13.20 -20.14
CA LEU A 20 3.97 12.92 -18.84
C LEU A 20 3.99 11.40 -18.69
N ALA A 21 5.18 10.80 -18.64
CA ALA A 21 5.31 9.37 -18.37
C ALA A 21 4.57 9.07 -17.06
N ASP A 22 3.64 8.12 -17.08
CA ASP A 22 2.99 7.64 -15.87
C ASP A 22 4.07 7.00 -14.98
N ASN A 23 4.47 7.70 -13.92
CA ASN A 23 5.53 7.27 -13.01
C ASN A 23 4.98 6.42 -11.86
N THR A 24 3.77 5.87 -12.02
CA THR A 24 3.17 4.93 -11.08
C THR A 24 3.90 3.58 -11.14
N LEU A 25 4.43 3.13 -10.00
CA LEU A 25 4.96 1.78 -9.83
C LEU A 25 3.85 0.78 -9.43
N ALA A 26 2.97 1.18 -8.52
CA ALA A 26 1.85 0.36 -8.07
C ALA A 26 0.72 1.24 -7.51
N LYS A 27 -0.53 0.82 -7.70
CA LYS A 27 -1.71 1.42 -7.07
C LYS A 27 -2.47 0.37 -6.29
N PHE A 28 -3.08 0.82 -5.20
CA PHE A 28 -3.94 -0.01 -4.36
C PHE A 28 -5.21 0.75 -4.07
N LYS A 29 -6.36 0.10 -4.27
CA LYS A 29 -7.68 0.66 -4.00
C LYS A 29 -8.56 -0.34 -3.26
N GLY A 30 -8.97 0.03 -2.06
CA GLY A 30 -9.57 -0.87 -1.08
C GLY A 30 -8.52 -1.52 -0.17
N GLY A 31 -8.97 -1.96 1.01
CA GLY A 31 -8.13 -2.54 2.03
C GLY A 31 -8.71 -3.82 2.64
N ILE A 32 -7.83 -4.67 3.12
CA ILE A 32 -8.13 -5.92 3.83
C ILE A 32 -7.63 -5.79 5.25
N GLY A 33 -8.52 -5.84 6.23
CA GLY A 33 -8.15 -5.88 7.64
C GLY A 33 -7.59 -7.25 8.05
N VAL A 34 -6.67 -7.27 9.02
CA VAL A 34 -6.05 -8.53 9.47
C VAL A 34 -7.04 -9.43 10.19
N ILE A 35 -7.01 -10.70 9.83
CA ILE A 35 -7.49 -11.81 10.67
C ILE A 35 -6.23 -12.57 11.12
N PRO A 36 -5.88 -12.60 12.42
CA PRO A 36 -4.60 -13.11 12.89
C PRO A 36 -4.34 -14.59 12.61
N VAL A 37 -5.42 -15.36 12.50
CA VAL A 37 -5.42 -16.81 12.28
C VAL A 37 -5.90 -17.08 10.86
N SER A 38 -5.08 -17.78 10.07
CA SER A 38 -5.45 -18.21 8.72
C SER A 38 -6.25 -19.50 8.72
N SER A 39 -5.94 -20.43 9.62
CA SER A 39 -6.72 -21.64 9.84
C SER A 39 -6.47 -22.27 11.21
N GLY A 40 -7.43 -23.05 11.71
CA GLY A 40 -7.17 -24.03 12.78
C GLY A 40 -6.41 -25.24 12.26
N VAL A 41 -5.75 -25.98 13.15
CA VAL A 41 -5.18 -27.30 12.85
C VAL A 41 -6.14 -28.39 13.33
N GLY A 42 -6.47 -29.33 12.45
CA GLY A 42 -7.44 -30.40 12.71
C GLY A 42 -8.89 -30.00 12.46
N MET A 43 -9.84 -30.85 12.84
CA MET A 43 -11.29 -30.68 12.60
C MET A 43 -12.12 -30.60 13.88
N ALA A 44 -11.47 -30.55 15.05
CA ALA A 44 -12.20 -30.41 16.31
C ALA A 44 -12.91 -29.03 16.36
N PRO A 45 -14.05 -28.90 17.07
CA PRO A 45 -14.76 -27.63 17.19
C PRO A 45 -13.89 -26.48 17.78
N THR A 46 -12.87 -26.83 18.55
CA THR A 46 -11.89 -25.89 19.12
C THR A 46 -10.50 -26.22 18.59
N ALA A 47 -9.81 -25.22 18.03
CA ALA A 47 -8.43 -25.34 17.60
C ALA A 47 -7.46 -24.89 18.71
N ALA A 48 -6.69 -25.82 19.28
CA ALA A 48 -5.63 -25.50 20.25
C ALA A 48 -4.35 -24.97 19.58
N VAL A 49 -4.14 -25.31 18.31
CA VAL A 49 -3.03 -24.85 17.47
C VAL A 49 -3.60 -24.22 16.21
N VAL A 50 -3.00 -23.11 15.80
CA VAL A 50 -3.47 -22.31 14.66
C VAL A 50 -2.32 -21.99 13.71
N ASN A 51 -2.62 -21.92 12.43
CA ASN A 51 -1.74 -21.32 11.44
C ASN A 51 -1.92 -19.80 11.52
N ARG A 52 -0.81 -19.08 11.70
CA ARG A 52 -0.83 -17.61 11.71
C ARG A 52 -0.96 -17.10 10.28
N ASN A 53 -1.70 -16.00 10.12
CA ASN A 53 -1.86 -15.33 8.83
C ASN A 53 -0.61 -14.50 8.46
N ILE A 54 0.48 -15.19 8.15
CA ILE A 54 1.77 -14.58 7.81
C ILE A 54 1.75 -14.16 6.35
N VAL A 55 2.04 -12.88 6.08
CA VAL A 55 2.13 -12.36 4.72
C VAL A 55 3.60 -12.13 4.39
N ARG A 56 4.17 -12.96 3.50
CA ARG A 56 5.55 -12.83 3.00
C ARG A 56 6.59 -12.64 4.13
N GLY A 57 6.43 -13.42 5.21
CA GLY A 57 7.29 -13.37 6.41
C GLY A 57 6.88 -12.35 7.47
N VAL A 58 5.88 -11.50 7.21
CA VAL A 58 5.38 -10.51 8.18
C VAL A 58 4.29 -11.12 9.05
N GLN A 59 4.49 -11.04 10.38
CA GLN A 59 3.54 -11.55 11.36
C GLN A 59 2.26 -10.71 11.41
N PRO A 60 1.07 -11.33 11.59
CA PRO A 60 -0.17 -10.59 11.78
C PRO A 60 -0.24 -9.98 13.19
N ALA A 61 -1.09 -8.96 13.34
CA ALA A 61 -1.48 -8.43 14.64
C ALA A 61 -2.08 -9.52 15.55
N GLY A 62 -2.11 -9.28 16.86
CA GLY A 62 -2.70 -10.21 17.82
C GLY A 62 -4.24 -10.22 17.81
N GLN A 63 -4.85 -9.07 17.54
CA GLN A 63 -6.30 -8.91 17.41
C GLN A 63 -6.70 -8.74 15.94
N PRO A 64 -7.94 -9.08 15.53
CA PRO A 64 -8.42 -8.73 14.21
C PRO A 64 -8.60 -7.22 14.08
N TRP A 65 -8.38 -6.70 12.88
CA TRP A 65 -8.63 -5.30 12.54
C TRP A 65 -9.50 -5.22 11.30
N VAL A 66 -10.22 -4.11 11.17
CA VAL A 66 -10.91 -3.71 9.94
C VAL A 66 -10.25 -2.45 9.40
N ILE A 67 -10.39 -2.24 8.09
CA ILE A 67 -10.12 -0.98 7.43
C ILE A 67 -11.29 -0.69 6.50
N ARG A 68 -11.86 0.52 6.57
CA ARG A 68 -13.05 0.87 5.81
C ARG A 68 -12.72 1.24 4.36
N ASP A 69 -11.63 1.97 4.17
CA ASP A 69 -11.14 2.34 2.85
C ASP A 69 -9.61 2.50 2.87
N LEU A 70 -8.98 2.24 1.73
CA LEU A 70 -7.56 2.45 1.51
C LEU A 70 -7.34 2.91 0.07
N ASP A 71 -6.59 3.98 -0.09
CA ASP A 71 -6.08 4.43 -1.38
C ASP A 71 -4.58 4.65 -1.24
N ALA A 72 -3.79 3.98 -2.08
CA ALA A 72 -2.35 4.14 -2.07
C ALA A 72 -1.77 4.16 -3.47
N THR A 73 -0.79 5.04 -3.68
CA THR A 73 0.00 5.12 -4.91
C THR A 73 1.47 5.10 -4.55
N VAL A 74 2.21 4.18 -5.15
CA VAL A 74 3.68 4.11 -5.10
C VAL A 74 4.20 4.57 -6.45
N LYS A 75 5.18 5.46 -6.44
CA LYS A 75 5.88 5.95 -7.63
C LYS A 75 7.21 5.24 -7.85
N THR A 76 7.73 5.30 -9.06
CA THR A 76 9.01 4.69 -9.46
C THR A 76 10.23 5.30 -8.78
N ASP A 77 10.11 6.51 -8.21
CA ASP A 77 11.15 7.14 -7.39
C ASP A 77 11.12 6.70 -5.91
N GLY A 78 10.18 5.81 -5.55
CA GLY A 78 9.97 5.34 -4.19
C GLY A 78 9.08 6.24 -3.34
N SER A 79 8.60 7.37 -3.87
CA SER A 79 7.58 8.17 -3.19
C SER A 79 6.30 7.37 -3.05
N ILE A 80 5.69 7.45 -1.88
CA ILE A 80 4.43 6.79 -1.57
C ILE A 80 3.46 7.78 -0.94
N GLY A 81 2.21 7.74 -1.42
CA GLY A 81 1.06 8.35 -0.76
C GLY A 81 0.08 7.27 -0.34
N VAL A 82 -0.35 7.28 0.92
CA VAL A 82 -1.35 6.37 1.47
C VAL A 82 -2.38 7.15 2.26
N LYS A 83 -3.66 6.88 1.99
CA LYS A 83 -4.80 7.34 2.76
C LYS A 83 -5.57 6.12 3.24
N GLY A 84 -5.57 5.91 4.56
CA GLY A 84 -6.34 4.85 5.19
C GLY A 84 -7.46 5.43 6.03
N ARG A 85 -8.63 4.81 5.96
CA ARG A 85 -9.81 5.23 6.73
C ARG A 85 -10.34 4.10 7.60
N GLY A 86 -10.67 4.40 8.84
CA GLY A 86 -11.33 3.46 9.75
C GLY A 86 -10.49 2.22 10.06
N LEU A 87 -9.17 2.35 10.27
CA LEU A 87 -8.33 1.26 10.74
C LEU A 87 -8.54 1.05 12.25
N LEU A 88 -9.38 0.09 12.61
CA LEU A 88 -9.87 -0.10 13.98
C LEU A 88 -9.84 -1.58 14.39
N LEU A 89 -9.75 -1.83 15.69
CA LEU A 89 -9.90 -3.17 16.24
C LEU A 89 -11.27 -3.76 15.86
N ALA A 90 -11.26 -5.00 15.40
CA ALA A 90 -12.45 -5.76 15.01
C ALA A 90 -12.82 -6.86 16.02
N GLY A 91 -12.17 -6.87 17.19
CA GLY A 91 -12.40 -7.86 18.24
C GLY A 91 -11.77 -7.44 19.57
N GLY A 92 -12.13 -8.18 20.63
CA GLY A 92 -11.78 -7.88 22.01
C GLY A 92 -12.61 -6.73 22.62
N ASP A 93 -12.36 -6.42 23.88
CA ASP A 93 -13.14 -5.43 24.64
C ASP A 93 -12.99 -4.00 24.11
N SER A 94 -11.92 -3.73 23.36
CA SER A 94 -11.65 -2.44 22.70
C SER A 94 -12.04 -2.43 21.21
N ILE A 95 -12.98 -3.28 20.80
CA ILE A 95 -13.53 -3.29 19.44
C ILE A 95 -14.06 -1.90 19.04
N GLY A 96 -13.77 -1.47 17.81
CA GLY A 96 -14.14 -0.15 17.29
C GLY A 96 -13.20 0.99 17.67
N PHE A 97 -12.09 0.71 18.36
CA PHE A 97 -11.08 1.72 18.74
C PHE A 97 -9.74 1.49 18.03
N ASN A 98 -8.93 2.55 17.98
CA ASN A 98 -7.62 2.57 17.30
C ASN A 98 -6.46 2.00 18.16
N ALA A 99 -6.73 1.61 19.41
CA ALA A 99 -5.77 1.12 20.40
C ALA A 99 -4.56 2.04 20.66
N GLY A 100 -4.66 3.34 20.34
CA GLY A 100 -3.52 4.27 20.39
C GLY A 100 -2.35 3.86 19.48
N ALA A 101 -2.61 3.09 18.43
CA ALA A 101 -1.56 2.58 17.56
C ALA A 101 -0.99 3.67 16.62
N SER A 102 0.27 3.46 16.21
CA SER A 102 0.90 4.19 15.12
C SER A 102 1.24 3.23 13.99
N VAL A 103 1.08 3.69 12.74
CA VAL A 103 1.27 2.84 11.56
C VAL A 103 2.33 3.37 10.61
N PHE A 104 3.06 2.46 10.01
CA PHE A 104 3.96 2.71 8.89
C PHE A 104 3.61 1.75 7.75
N VAL A 105 4.19 1.97 6.57
CA VAL A 105 3.86 1.17 5.38
C VAL A 105 5.07 0.38 4.94
N THR A 106 4.85 -0.87 4.55
CA THR A 106 5.84 -1.69 3.85
C THR A 106 5.27 -2.15 2.51
N LEU A 107 5.94 -1.83 1.42
CA LEU A 107 5.75 -2.48 0.13
C LEU A 107 6.67 -3.70 0.03
N LEU A 108 6.09 -4.86 -0.23
CA LEU A 108 6.79 -6.12 -0.42
C LEU A 108 6.74 -6.49 -1.90
N CYS A 109 7.90 -6.70 -2.50
CA CYS A 109 8.03 -7.05 -3.92
C CYS A 109 8.65 -8.44 -4.07
N ALA A 110 8.15 -9.24 -5.01
CA ALA A 110 8.78 -10.52 -5.33
C ALA A 110 10.13 -10.29 -6.02
N LEU A 111 11.17 -11.00 -5.57
CA LEU A 111 12.52 -10.93 -6.13
C LEU A 111 12.85 -12.15 -6.99
N ASN A 112 12.63 -13.33 -6.43
CA ASN A 112 12.91 -14.62 -7.08
C ASN A 112 11.69 -15.52 -6.98
N THR A 113 11.55 -16.44 -7.93
CA THR A 113 10.48 -17.46 -7.92
C THR A 113 10.96 -18.79 -7.31
N THR A 114 12.26 -19.01 -7.13
CA THR A 114 12.81 -20.27 -6.58
C THR A 114 14.22 -20.08 -5.97
N PRO A 115 14.38 -20.13 -4.63
CA PRO A 115 13.32 -20.05 -3.63
C PRO A 115 12.57 -18.71 -3.75
N ILE A 116 11.30 -18.68 -3.33
CA ILE A 116 10.55 -17.42 -3.35
C ILE A 116 11.13 -16.50 -2.28
N THR A 117 11.63 -15.32 -2.72
CA THR A 117 12.15 -14.29 -1.81
C THR A 117 11.49 -12.95 -2.10
N PHE A 118 11.47 -12.08 -1.10
CA PHE A 118 10.82 -10.77 -1.17
C PHE A 118 11.76 -9.67 -0.69
N SER A 119 11.75 -8.52 -1.36
CA SER A 119 12.33 -7.28 -0.83
C SER A 119 11.27 -6.50 -0.08
N ALA A 120 11.67 -5.85 1.01
CA ALA A 120 10.84 -4.95 1.78
C ALA A 120 11.32 -3.51 1.59
N HIS A 121 10.38 -2.62 1.31
CA HIS A 121 10.59 -1.20 1.13
C HIS A 121 9.63 -0.50 2.08
N SER A 122 10.13 0.24 3.07
CA SER A 122 9.27 0.80 4.13
C SER A 122 9.45 2.29 4.30
N THR A 123 8.39 2.96 4.74
CA THR A 123 8.50 4.27 5.37
C THR A 123 9.15 4.12 6.76
N PRO A 124 9.58 5.20 7.44
CA PRO A 124 10.16 5.14 8.77
C PRO A 124 9.27 4.39 9.77
N THR A 125 9.86 3.51 10.56
CA THR A 125 9.13 2.66 11.52
C THR A 125 8.60 3.41 12.73
N THR A 126 8.94 4.70 12.91
CA THR A 126 8.26 5.58 13.87
C THR A 126 6.77 5.68 13.59
N GLY A 127 6.38 5.60 12.30
CA GLY A 127 5.00 5.63 11.85
C GLY A 127 4.28 6.95 12.12
N VAL A 128 2.99 6.96 11.78
CA VAL A 128 2.03 8.05 12.01
C VAL A 128 0.96 7.52 12.98
N PRO A 129 0.63 8.27 14.06
CA PRO A 129 -0.43 7.86 14.97
C PRO A 129 -1.79 7.81 14.25
N LEU A 130 -2.59 6.79 14.56
CA LEU A 130 -3.96 6.74 14.08
C LEU A 130 -4.79 7.82 14.77
N ALA A 131 -5.66 8.49 14.01
CA ALA A 131 -6.72 9.32 14.59
C ALA A 131 -7.69 8.46 15.42
N PRO A 132 -8.51 9.06 16.31
CA PRO A 132 -9.46 8.30 17.15
C PRO A 132 -10.42 7.40 16.35
N ASP A 133 -10.78 7.81 15.13
CA ASP A 133 -11.62 7.06 14.20
C ASP A 133 -10.84 6.07 13.31
N GLY A 134 -9.53 5.89 13.57
CA GLY A 134 -8.67 4.97 12.85
C GLY A 134 -8.15 5.49 11.52
N ASP A 135 -8.35 6.77 11.22
CA ASP A 135 -7.86 7.39 9.99
C ASP A 135 -6.36 7.71 10.07
N PHE A 136 -5.68 7.66 8.92
CA PHE A 136 -4.29 8.08 8.79
C PHE A 136 -3.95 8.49 7.36
N GLU A 137 -2.96 9.36 7.23
CA GLU A 137 -2.33 9.70 5.95
C GLU A 137 -0.81 9.60 6.08
N ILE A 138 -0.16 9.05 5.05
CA ILE A 138 1.30 8.92 4.97
C ILE A 138 1.72 9.42 3.59
N HIS A 139 2.58 10.44 3.56
CA HIS A 139 3.27 10.91 2.37
C HIS A 139 4.77 10.89 2.66
N ASP A 140 5.48 9.91 2.11
CA ASP A 140 6.87 9.64 2.49
C ASP A 140 7.64 8.95 1.35
N LEU A 141 8.90 8.61 1.61
CA LEU A 141 9.76 7.82 0.75
C LEU A 141 9.92 6.41 1.32
N LEU A 142 9.84 5.42 0.44
CA LEU A 142 10.20 4.05 0.75
C LEU A 142 11.73 3.90 0.80
N SER A 143 12.23 3.27 1.86
CA SER A 143 13.64 2.94 2.02
C SER A 143 13.86 1.43 2.14
N PRO A 144 14.74 0.83 1.33
CA PRO A 144 15.31 1.42 0.11
C PRO A 144 14.20 1.71 -0.93
N ALA A 145 14.43 2.63 -1.87
CA ALA A 145 13.46 2.88 -2.95
C ALA A 145 13.35 1.66 -3.88
N PRO A 146 12.14 1.19 -4.22
CA PRO A 146 11.95 0.08 -5.15
C PRO A 146 12.22 0.51 -6.59
N THR A 147 13.08 -0.21 -7.31
CA THR A 147 13.31 -0.01 -8.76
C THR A 147 12.25 -0.70 -9.62
N ALA A 148 11.73 -1.83 -9.15
CA ALA A 148 10.62 -2.57 -9.71
C ALA A 148 9.86 -3.28 -8.58
N CYS A 149 8.59 -3.64 -8.81
CA CYS A 149 7.82 -4.37 -7.81
C CYS A 149 6.91 -5.44 -8.43
N PRO A 150 7.47 -6.58 -8.88
CA PRO A 150 6.67 -7.72 -9.32
C PRO A 150 5.79 -8.22 -8.17
N SER A 151 4.52 -8.50 -8.46
CA SER A 151 3.52 -8.97 -7.48
C SER A 151 3.52 -8.09 -6.21
N PRO A 152 3.12 -6.81 -6.30
CA PRO A 152 3.26 -5.88 -5.19
C PRO A 152 2.26 -6.21 -4.06
N VAL A 153 2.74 -6.23 -2.81
CA VAL A 153 1.89 -6.35 -1.61
C VAL A 153 2.18 -5.16 -0.70
N LEU A 154 1.17 -4.34 -0.46
CA LEU A 154 1.25 -3.21 0.46
C LEU A 154 0.69 -3.62 1.81
N LEU A 155 1.49 -3.47 2.87
CA LEU A 155 1.05 -3.70 4.25
C LEU A 155 1.07 -2.39 5.04
N ILE A 156 -0.02 -2.15 5.78
CA ILE A 156 -0.08 -1.17 6.86
C ILE A 156 0.32 -1.91 8.14
N ARG A 157 1.38 -1.45 8.80
CA ARG A 157 2.04 -2.18 9.89
C ARG A 157 2.12 -1.32 11.13
N ASN A 158 2.03 -1.96 12.29
CA ASN A 158 2.15 -1.32 13.59
C ASN A 158 3.61 -0.96 13.88
N ALA A 159 3.87 0.32 14.18
CA ALA A 159 5.18 0.83 14.55
C ALA A 159 5.76 0.16 15.81
N GLY A 160 4.92 -0.22 16.78
CA GLY A 160 5.36 -0.74 18.08
C GLY A 160 5.79 -2.22 18.07
N ASN A 161 5.30 -3.03 17.13
CA ASN A 161 5.61 -4.46 17.09
C ASN A 161 5.82 -5.04 15.68
N LEU A 162 5.79 -4.20 14.65
CA LEU A 162 6.03 -4.52 13.25
C LEU A 162 5.03 -5.50 12.62
N ALA A 163 3.94 -5.84 13.31
CA ALA A 163 2.91 -6.71 12.79
C ALA A 163 2.05 -6.00 11.74
N TRP A 164 1.47 -6.74 10.80
CA TRP A 164 0.56 -6.15 9.81
C TRP A 164 -0.87 -6.04 10.36
N PHE A 165 -1.49 -4.89 10.12
CA PHE A 165 -2.86 -4.54 10.52
C PHE A 165 -3.83 -4.59 9.35
N ALA A 166 -3.37 -4.14 8.19
CA ALA A 166 -4.15 -4.18 6.96
C ALA A 166 -3.24 -4.38 5.75
N ALA A 167 -3.84 -4.80 4.63
CA ALA A 167 -3.18 -4.90 3.33
C ALA A 167 -3.97 -4.12 2.28
N GLY A 168 -3.27 -3.52 1.32
CA GLY A 168 -3.90 -2.88 0.16
C GLY A 168 -4.31 -3.90 -0.91
N ILE A 169 -5.45 -3.68 -1.54
CA ILE A 169 -5.90 -4.46 -2.70
C ILE A 169 -5.29 -3.83 -3.96
N PRO A 170 -4.49 -4.56 -4.78
CA PRO A 170 -3.93 -4.01 -6.00
C PRO A 170 -5.02 -3.51 -6.97
N ASP A 171 -4.85 -2.30 -7.50
CA ASP A 171 -5.69 -1.73 -8.56
C ASP A 171 -5.20 -2.27 -9.92
N LEU A 172 -5.72 -3.44 -10.31
CA LEU A 172 -5.40 -4.10 -11.58
C LEU A 172 -6.24 -3.46 -12.70
N LYS A 173 -5.73 -2.39 -13.30
CA LYS A 173 -6.28 -1.80 -14.52
C LYS A 173 -5.50 -2.25 -15.74
#